data_AF-A0A9E2BNE8-F1
#
_entry.id   AF-A0A9E2BNE8-F1
#
_cell.length_a   1.000
_cell.length_b   1.000
_cell.length_c   1.000
_cell.angle_alpha   90.00
_cell.angle_beta   90.00
_cell.angle_gamma   90.00
#
_symmetry.space_group_name_H-M   'P 1'
#
loop_
_entity.id
_entity.type
_entity.pdbx_description
1 polymer ?
#
loop_
_entity_poly.entity_id
_entity_poly.type
_entity_poly.pdbx_seq_one_letter_code
_entity_poly.pdbx_strand_id
1 'polypeptide(L)'
;MPTKESEVSFERLPGYCEVHAFHEEVTKMLFRNRRLEELLERVAEALERIADLMEADRGALPPVLASREEREEETPKVSLRPIDGTPFERFFAARKMPVRGVRNPEDDEMLEFLARFLGRRYAHLHQLYKKIKRSLISGKGFTLKLDPSNPNQLSAMVEFAAALYRRGLLAHYSYKRSPFFLLSLQPASDPRAINFLTGGWLELYVKQTMTALLTELKASNSVTYSYLHNVEIGERDRVDFELDLLFKINHEYFWIETKTAEYEPYIPRYAELAKKLSLDKDHAFIVATELTSEDALRLNSIFDLTLVPLGEFRDTMKEVLCRRLDLKVPGG
;
A
#
# COMPACT_ATOMS: atom_id res chain seq x y z
N MET A 1 27.71 -14.78 84.75
CA MET A 1 28.54 -15.24 83.62
C MET A 1 27.69 -15.17 82.36
N PRO A 2 28.01 -14.31 81.37
CA PRO A 2 27.23 -14.21 80.14
C PRO A 2 27.83 -15.11 79.04
N THR A 3 26.97 -15.85 78.35
CA THR A 3 27.30 -16.58 77.12
C THR A 3 26.97 -15.70 75.91
N LYS A 4 27.97 -15.53 75.03
CA LYS A 4 27.92 -14.83 73.75
C LYS A 4 26.97 -15.55 72.78
N GLU A 5 25.97 -14.84 72.26
CA GLU A 5 25.39 -15.14 70.96
C GLU A 5 26.01 -14.21 69.92
N SER A 6 26.33 -14.79 68.77
CA SER A 6 27.10 -14.17 67.69
C SER A 6 26.15 -13.41 66.75
N GLU A 7 26.31 -12.09 66.68
CA GLU A 7 25.79 -11.29 65.57
C GLU A 7 26.53 -11.69 64.29
N VAL A 8 25.81 -12.31 63.36
CA VAL A 8 26.26 -12.45 61.98
C VAL A 8 25.93 -11.14 61.27
N SER A 9 26.93 -10.26 61.14
CA SER A 9 26.83 -9.09 60.28
C SER A 9 26.84 -9.54 58.82
N PHE A 10 25.71 -9.34 58.12
CA PHE A 10 25.66 -9.43 56.67
C PHE A 10 26.46 -8.25 56.08
N GLU A 11 27.77 -8.43 55.96
CA GLU A 11 28.60 -7.56 55.13
C GLU A 11 28.18 -7.69 53.66
N ARG A 12 28.11 -6.53 53.02
CA ARG A 12 27.59 -6.30 51.66
C ARG A 12 28.38 -7.11 50.63
N LEU A 13 27.74 -8.11 50.03
CA LEU A 13 28.22 -8.76 48.82
C LEU A 13 28.09 -7.79 47.63
N PRO A 14 29.16 -7.57 46.83
CA PRO A 14 29.09 -6.75 45.62
C PRO A 14 28.27 -7.50 44.57
N GLY A 15 27.05 -7.01 44.32
CA GLY A 15 26.07 -7.61 43.41
C GLY A 15 24.63 -7.47 43.90
N TYR A 16 24.41 -7.29 45.21
CA TYR A 16 23.06 -7.11 45.76
C TYR A 16 22.40 -5.78 45.35
N CYS A 17 23.18 -4.70 45.20
CA CYS A 17 22.65 -3.40 44.74
C CYS A 17 22.22 -3.40 43.26
N GLU A 18 22.91 -4.13 42.39
CA GLU A 18 22.62 -4.13 40.94
C GLU A 18 21.36 -4.95 40.62
N VAL A 19 21.16 -6.09 41.30
CA VAL A 19 19.95 -6.91 41.14
C VAL A 19 18.71 -6.17 41.66
N HIS A 20 18.85 -5.41 42.76
CA HIS A 20 17.74 -4.61 43.29
C HIS A 20 17.38 -3.44 42.38
N ALA A 21 18.37 -2.73 41.82
CA ALA A 21 18.15 -1.64 40.88
C ALA A 21 17.48 -2.14 39.60
N PHE A 22 17.93 -3.28 39.06
CA PHE A 22 17.31 -3.90 37.88
C PHE A 22 15.87 -4.35 38.14
N HIS A 23 15.59 -4.95 39.30
CA HIS A 23 14.23 -5.34 39.68
C HIS A 23 13.29 -4.13 39.84
N GLU A 24 13.79 -3.03 40.40
CA GLU A 24 13.03 -1.79 40.55
C GLU A 24 12.71 -1.15 39.20
N GLU A 25 13.65 -1.18 38.24
CA GLU A 25 13.48 -0.65 36.90
C GLU A 25 12.49 -1.48 36.06
N VAL A 26 12.58 -2.82 36.14
CA VAL A 26 11.61 -3.74 35.51
C VAL A 26 10.22 -3.54 36.10
N THR A 27 10.10 -3.35 37.41
CA THR A 27 8.80 -3.09 38.06
C THR A 27 8.20 -1.75 37.64
N LYS A 28 9.03 -0.70 37.53
CA LYS A 28 8.60 0.61 36.99
C LYS A 28 8.17 0.52 35.53
N MET A 29 8.85 -0.30 34.73
CA MET A 29 8.50 -0.54 33.32
C MET A 29 7.16 -1.29 33.20
N LEU A 30 6.96 -2.35 33.97
CA LEU A 30 5.71 -3.11 34.00
C LEU A 30 4.53 -2.24 34.47
N PHE A 31 4.76 -1.36 35.45
CA PHE A 31 3.74 -0.41 35.89
C PHE A 31 3.40 0.64 34.83
N ARG A 32 4.40 1.16 34.11
CA ARG A 32 4.19 2.05 32.95
C ARG A 32 3.37 1.36 31.84
N ASN A 33 3.70 0.10 31.53
CA ASN A 33 2.98 -0.67 30.51
C ASN A 33 1.52 -0.92 30.89
N ARG A 34 1.25 -1.25 32.16
CA ARG A 34 -0.13 -1.40 32.67
C ARG A 34 -0.92 -0.09 32.55
N ARG A 35 -0.30 1.05 32.87
CA ARG A 35 -0.92 2.37 32.73
C ARG A 35 -1.19 2.73 31.25
N LEU A 36 -0.35 2.28 30.33
CA LEU A 36 -0.56 2.43 28.89
C LEU A 36 -1.73 1.57 28.40
N GLU A 37 -1.87 0.34 28.89
CA GLU A 37 -3.01 -0.54 28.60
C GLU A 37 -4.33 0.09 29.09
N GLU A 38 -4.36 0.61 30.32
CA GLU A 38 -5.53 1.30 30.89
C GLU A 38 -5.90 2.56 30.08
N LEU A 39 -4.92 3.31 29.59
CA LEU A 39 -5.17 4.48 28.74
C LEU A 39 -5.72 4.08 27.36
N LEU A 40 -5.19 3.01 26.76
CA LEU A 40 -5.68 2.49 25.48
C LEU A 40 -7.11 1.96 25.60
N GLU A 41 -7.44 1.29 26.70
CA GLU A 41 -8.78 0.80 26.98
C GLU A 41 -9.78 1.96 27.14
N ARG A 42 -9.41 2.99 27.91
CA ARG A 42 -10.22 4.21 28.06
C ARG A 42 -10.42 4.98 26.74
N VAL A 43 -9.40 5.03 25.89
CA VAL A 43 -9.52 5.65 24.55
C VAL A 43 -10.42 4.81 23.65
N ALA A 44 -10.32 3.49 23.69
CA ALA A 44 -11.19 2.60 22.91
C ALA A 44 -12.66 2.76 23.32
N GLU A 45 -12.96 2.78 24.61
CA GLU A 45 -14.33 2.99 25.12
C GLU A 45 -14.89 4.36 24.74
N ALA A 46 -14.06 5.41 24.81
CA ALA A 46 -14.48 6.76 24.40
C ALA A 46 -14.81 6.82 22.90
N LEU A 47 -14.06 6.10 22.06
CA LEU A 47 -14.31 6.01 20.63
C LEU A 47 -15.58 5.20 20.31
N GLU A 48 -15.85 4.13 21.05
CA GLU A 48 -17.10 3.35 20.90
C GLU A 48 -18.33 4.22 21.26
N ARG A 49 -18.28 4.98 22.36
CA ARG A 49 -19.39 5.89 22.73
C ARG A 49 -19.64 6.99 21.70
N ILE A 50 -18.59 7.52 21.07
CA ILE A 50 -18.73 8.52 20.00
C ILE A 50 -19.36 7.87 18.76
N ALA A 51 -19.00 6.63 18.44
CA ALA A 51 -19.61 5.89 17.32
C ALA A 51 -21.10 5.62 17.55
N ASP A 52 -21.50 5.21 18.75
CA ASP A 52 -22.91 4.98 19.10
C ASP A 52 -23.74 6.26 19.01
N LEU A 53 -23.17 7.41 19.43
CA LEU A 53 -23.81 8.72 19.32
C LEU A 53 -23.98 9.16 17.85
N MET A 54 -23.10 8.73 16.95
CA MET A 54 -23.20 9.02 15.51
C MET A 54 -24.20 8.09 14.79
N GLU A 55 -24.45 6.89 15.30
CA GLU A 55 -25.48 5.98 14.76
C GLU A 55 -26.90 6.41 15.16
N ALA A 56 -27.07 6.97 16.37
CA ALA A 56 -28.37 7.46 16.84
C ALA A 56 -28.96 8.62 16.02
N ASP A 57 -28.13 9.37 15.29
CA ASP A 57 -28.54 10.54 14.49
C ASP A 57 -28.98 10.19 13.04
N ARG A 58 -28.81 8.92 12.61
CA ARG A 58 -29.17 8.45 11.25
C ARG A 58 -30.54 7.77 11.16
N GLY A 59 -31.38 7.88 12.17
CA GLY A 59 -32.69 7.23 12.22
C GLY A 59 -33.82 8.05 11.59
N ALA A 60 -33.93 8.09 10.26
CA ALA A 60 -35.21 8.15 9.52
C ALA A 60 -35.02 8.32 8.00
N LEU A 61 -34.94 7.22 7.24
CA LEU A 61 -35.29 7.23 5.81
C LEU A 61 -36.09 5.95 5.49
N PRO A 62 -37.30 6.06 4.89
CA PRO A 62 -38.14 4.91 4.58
C PRO A 62 -37.64 4.15 3.33
N PRO A 63 -37.99 2.86 3.18
CA PRO A 63 -37.54 2.05 2.06
C PRO A 63 -38.35 2.37 0.80
N VAL A 64 -37.69 2.89 -0.24
CA VAL A 64 -38.29 3.03 -1.57
C VAL A 64 -38.05 1.75 -2.37
N LEU A 65 -39.08 0.93 -2.45
CA LEU A 65 -39.29 -0.04 -3.53
C LEU A 65 -39.87 0.72 -4.72
N ALA A 66 -39.10 0.90 -5.79
CA ALA A 66 -39.64 1.26 -7.10
C ALA A 66 -38.71 0.80 -8.24
N SER A 67 -39.26 -0.12 -9.04
CA SER A 67 -39.06 -0.32 -10.48
C SER A 67 -37.79 0.25 -11.14
N ARG A 68 -36.98 -0.70 -11.61
CA ARG A 68 -35.84 -0.57 -12.52
C ARG A 68 -36.31 -0.06 -13.89
N GLU A 69 -36.09 1.23 -14.16
CA GLU A 69 -35.87 1.73 -15.52
C GLU A 69 -34.37 1.98 -15.68
N GLU A 70 -33.80 1.40 -16.73
CA GLU A 70 -32.41 1.59 -17.13
C GLU A 70 -32.19 3.06 -17.52
N ARG A 71 -31.77 3.85 -16.55
CA ARG A 71 -31.19 5.16 -16.80
C ARG A 71 -29.68 4.94 -16.77
N GLU A 72 -29.04 5.09 -17.93
CA GLU A 72 -27.58 5.17 -18.03
C GLU A 72 -27.13 6.32 -17.13
N GLU A 73 -26.67 5.99 -15.92
CA GLU A 73 -25.94 6.93 -15.08
C GLU A 73 -24.62 7.23 -15.79
N GLU A 74 -24.53 8.41 -16.41
CA GLU A 74 -23.28 8.97 -16.88
C GLU A 74 -22.30 9.03 -15.70
N THR A 75 -21.38 8.07 -15.66
CA THR A 75 -20.18 8.17 -14.83
C THR A 75 -19.50 9.51 -15.14
N PRO A 76 -19.12 10.31 -14.14
CA PRO A 76 -18.48 11.59 -14.40
C PRO A 76 -17.21 11.34 -15.24
N LYS A 77 -17.18 11.88 -16.46
CA LYS A 77 -16.00 11.83 -17.32
C LYS A 77 -14.88 12.58 -16.60
N VAL A 78 -13.95 11.85 -15.97
CA VAL A 78 -12.71 12.41 -15.46
C VAL A 78 -11.99 13.07 -16.64
N SER A 79 -11.73 14.37 -16.56
CA SER A 79 -11.13 15.12 -17.66
C SER A 79 -9.65 14.76 -17.80
N LEU A 80 -9.25 14.35 -19.00
CA LEU A 80 -7.85 14.12 -19.33
C LEU A 80 -7.11 15.44 -19.44
N ARG A 81 -5.90 15.51 -18.89
CA ARG A 81 -5.01 16.66 -19.06
C ARG A 81 -4.09 16.42 -20.27
N PRO A 82 -3.87 17.43 -21.13
CA PRO A 82 -2.89 17.33 -22.22
C PRO A 82 -1.47 17.28 -21.68
N ILE A 83 -0.54 16.76 -22.48
CA ILE A 83 0.89 16.66 -22.14
C ILE A 83 1.77 17.62 -22.97
N ASP A 84 1.14 18.60 -23.62
CA ASP A 84 1.75 19.49 -24.61
C ASP A 84 2.98 20.24 -24.07
N GLY A 85 4.02 20.36 -24.89
CA GLY A 85 5.28 21.03 -24.57
C GLY A 85 6.22 20.22 -23.67
N THR A 86 5.77 19.10 -23.09
CA THR A 86 6.58 18.30 -22.16
C THR A 86 7.60 17.40 -22.87
N PRO A 87 8.66 16.94 -22.16
CA PRO A 87 9.52 15.89 -22.70
C PRO A 87 8.78 14.59 -23.06
N PHE A 88 7.68 14.28 -22.38
CA PHE A 88 6.88 13.10 -22.65
C PHE A 88 6.15 13.17 -23.98
N GLU A 89 5.62 14.34 -24.36
CA GLU A 89 5.02 14.53 -25.68
C GLU A 89 6.03 14.16 -26.79
N ARG A 90 7.27 14.67 -26.69
CA ARG A 90 8.34 14.34 -27.64
C ARG A 90 8.70 12.86 -27.63
N PHE A 91 8.72 12.23 -26.45
CA PHE A 91 8.97 10.81 -26.31
C PHE A 91 7.96 9.98 -27.10
N PHE A 92 6.66 10.25 -26.94
CA PHE A 92 5.59 9.54 -27.64
C PHE A 92 5.51 9.90 -29.13
N ALA A 93 5.69 11.18 -29.49
CA ALA A 93 5.69 11.65 -30.87
C ALA A 93 6.78 10.98 -31.71
N ALA A 94 8.00 10.85 -31.16
CA ALA A 94 9.11 10.16 -31.82
C ALA A 94 8.80 8.68 -32.14
N ARG A 95 7.85 8.09 -31.42
CA ARG A 95 7.40 6.69 -31.57
C ARG A 95 6.09 6.54 -32.32
N LYS A 96 5.51 7.65 -32.81
CA LYS A 96 4.20 7.69 -33.48
C LYS A 96 3.09 7.09 -32.60
N MET A 97 3.14 7.36 -31.29
CA MET A 97 2.15 6.90 -30.33
C MET A 97 1.28 8.08 -29.90
N PRO A 98 0.04 8.21 -30.41
CA PRO A 98 -0.83 9.32 -30.05
C PRO A 98 -1.28 9.19 -28.59
N VAL A 99 -1.14 10.27 -27.83
CA VAL A 99 -1.57 10.35 -26.43
C VAL A 99 -2.86 11.16 -26.35
N ARG A 100 -3.87 10.60 -25.71
CA ARG A 100 -5.15 11.28 -25.44
C ARG A 100 -5.03 12.24 -24.27
N GLY A 101 -4.19 11.90 -23.30
CA GLY A 101 -3.86 12.70 -22.15
C GLY A 101 -3.45 11.84 -20.96
N VAL A 102 -3.43 12.45 -19.79
CA VAL A 102 -3.10 11.79 -18.52
C VAL A 102 -4.22 11.98 -17.51
N ARG A 103 -4.45 10.94 -16.71
CA ARG A 103 -5.24 11.04 -15.49
C ARG A 103 -4.27 11.22 -14.33
N ASN A 104 -4.06 12.46 -13.90
CA ASN A 104 -3.47 12.63 -12.58
C ASN A 104 -4.51 12.18 -11.55
N PRO A 105 -4.20 11.27 -10.63
CA PRO A 105 -4.95 11.24 -9.39
C PRO A 105 -4.81 12.65 -8.81
N GLU A 106 -5.91 13.23 -8.34
CA GLU A 106 -5.78 14.34 -7.41
C GLU A 106 -4.84 13.87 -6.29
N ASP A 107 -3.96 14.76 -5.80
CA ASP A 107 -3.05 14.45 -4.70
C ASP A 107 -3.87 14.15 -3.45
N ASP A 108 -4.32 12.89 -3.36
CA ASP A 108 -5.12 12.36 -2.30
C ASP A 108 -4.15 11.74 -1.30
N GLU A 109 -3.56 12.62 -0.47
CA GLU A 109 -2.63 12.26 0.62
C GLU A 109 -3.17 11.08 1.44
N MET A 110 -4.50 10.95 1.47
CA MET A 110 -5.18 9.90 2.16
C MET A 110 -5.10 8.54 1.47
N LEU A 111 -5.45 8.46 0.20
CA LEU A 111 -5.25 7.23 -0.56
C LEU A 111 -3.77 6.87 -0.62
N GLU A 112 -2.88 7.88 -0.67
CA GLU A 112 -1.44 7.65 -0.59
C GLU A 112 -1.01 7.02 0.74
N PHE A 113 -1.54 7.49 1.87
CA PHE A 113 -1.31 6.89 3.19
C PHE A 113 -1.76 5.42 3.21
N LEU A 114 -2.97 5.14 2.71
CA LEU A 114 -3.52 3.78 2.70
C LEU A 114 -2.73 2.84 1.77
N ALA A 115 -2.33 3.33 0.60
CA ALA A 115 -1.46 2.60 -0.33
C ALA A 115 -0.12 2.25 0.33
N ARG A 116 0.50 3.22 1.03
CA ARG A 116 1.74 3.00 1.78
C ARG A 116 1.57 2.01 2.92
N PHE A 117 0.46 2.08 3.64
CA PHE A 117 0.13 1.14 4.71
C PHE A 117 0.03 -0.28 4.16
N LEU A 118 -0.76 -0.47 3.08
CA LEU A 118 -0.97 -1.77 2.46
C LEU A 118 0.32 -2.34 1.87
N GLY A 119 1.03 -1.56 1.05
CA GLY A 119 2.24 -2.01 0.36
C GLY A 119 3.37 -2.42 1.32
N ARG A 120 3.65 -1.61 2.36
CA ARG A 120 4.71 -1.92 3.34
C ARG A 120 4.41 -3.15 4.21
N ARG A 121 3.13 -3.51 4.36
CA ARG A 121 2.69 -4.62 5.21
C ARG A 121 1.99 -5.72 4.40
N TYR A 122 2.25 -5.79 3.09
CA TYR A 122 1.51 -6.68 2.19
C TYR A 122 1.61 -8.16 2.63
N ALA A 123 2.79 -8.59 3.11
CA ALA A 123 3.00 -9.94 3.65
C ALA A 123 2.03 -10.30 4.80
N HIS A 124 1.57 -9.32 5.58
CA HIS A 124 0.57 -9.54 6.64
C HIS A 124 -0.86 -9.31 6.14
N LEU A 125 -1.06 -8.43 5.17
CA LEU A 125 -2.37 -7.96 4.72
C LEU A 125 -2.93 -8.70 3.51
N HIS A 126 -2.14 -9.46 2.77
CA HIS A 126 -2.53 -10.05 1.48
C HIS A 126 -3.80 -10.90 1.57
N GLN A 127 -4.00 -11.68 2.64
CA GLN A 127 -5.21 -12.49 2.83
C GLN A 127 -6.47 -11.64 3.01
N LEU A 128 -6.37 -10.57 3.81
CA LEU A 128 -7.46 -9.63 4.02
C LEU A 128 -7.76 -8.89 2.71
N TYR A 129 -6.73 -8.38 2.04
CA TYR A 129 -6.86 -7.69 0.76
C TYR A 129 -7.56 -8.54 -0.30
N LYS A 130 -7.17 -9.81 -0.46
CA LYS A 130 -7.83 -10.74 -1.40
C LYS A 130 -9.32 -10.93 -1.09
N LYS A 131 -9.69 -10.98 0.19
CA LYS A 131 -11.11 -11.08 0.60
C LYS A 131 -11.89 -9.80 0.29
N ILE A 132 -11.30 -8.63 0.54
CA ILE A 132 -11.87 -7.33 0.16
C ILE A 132 -12.10 -7.27 -1.36
N LYS A 133 -11.10 -7.63 -2.17
CA LYS A 133 -11.20 -7.61 -3.63
C LYS A 133 -12.28 -8.57 -4.16
N ARG A 134 -12.39 -9.78 -3.61
CA ARG A 134 -13.49 -10.72 -3.96
C ARG A 134 -14.86 -10.19 -3.54
N SER A 135 -14.92 -9.55 -2.38
CA SER A 135 -16.15 -8.95 -1.84
C SER A 135 -16.67 -7.83 -2.75
N LEU A 136 -15.79 -6.97 -3.30
CA LEU A 136 -16.16 -5.96 -4.30
C LEU A 136 -16.86 -6.54 -5.52
N ILE A 137 -16.37 -7.67 -6.07
CA ILE A 137 -17.00 -8.35 -7.21
C ILE A 137 -18.40 -8.84 -6.85
N SER A 138 -18.57 -9.39 -5.65
CA SER A 138 -19.84 -9.96 -5.21
C SER A 138 -20.86 -8.93 -4.69
N GLY A 139 -20.41 -7.71 -4.35
CA GLY A 139 -21.19 -6.69 -3.64
C GLY A 139 -21.58 -7.04 -2.19
N LYS A 140 -21.15 -8.20 -1.66
CA LYS A 140 -21.53 -8.69 -0.33
C LYS A 140 -20.40 -8.52 0.67
N GLY A 141 -20.73 -8.16 1.91
CA GLY A 141 -19.79 -8.20 3.02
C GLY A 141 -19.30 -9.61 3.36
N PHE A 142 -18.25 -9.70 4.15
CA PHE A 142 -17.66 -10.95 4.62
C PHE A 142 -17.18 -10.86 6.07
N THR A 143 -17.05 -12.01 6.72
CA THR A 143 -16.42 -12.13 8.04
C THR A 143 -15.16 -12.97 7.93
N LEU A 144 -14.11 -12.54 8.62
CA LEU A 144 -12.82 -13.20 8.73
C LEU A 144 -12.53 -13.48 10.21
N LYS A 145 -12.24 -14.73 10.54
CA LYS A 145 -11.66 -15.08 11.85
C LYS A 145 -10.17 -14.77 11.82
N LEU A 146 -9.72 -13.95 12.76
CA LEU A 146 -8.32 -13.58 12.93
C LEU A 146 -7.64 -14.57 13.88
N ASP A 147 -6.35 -14.81 13.64
CA ASP A 147 -5.53 -15.66 14.49
C ASP A 147 -4.85 -14.82 15.59
N PRO A 148 -5.24 -14.97 16.86
CA PRO A 148 -4.61 -14.22 17.96
C PRO A 148 -3.17 -14.67 18.25
N SER A 149 -2.71 -15.82 17.74
CA SER A 149 -1.32 -16.25 17.92
C SER A 149 -0.32 -15.44 17.08
N ASN A 150 -0.80 -14.69 16.07
CA ASN A 150 0.01 -13.78 15.27
C ASN A 150 -0.41 -12.31 15.52
N PRO A 151 0.05 -11.69 16.62
CA PRO A 151 -0.40 -10.35 17.03
C PRO A 151 -0.05 -9.26 16.01
N ASN A 152 1.06 -9.41 15.29
CA ASN A 152 1.47 -8.45 14.24
C ASN A 152 0.51 -8.47 13.06
N GLN A 153 0.15 -9.65 12.57
CA GLN A 153 -0.82 -9.78 11.48
C GLN A 153 -2.22 -9.31 11.91
N LEU A 154 -2.64 -9.71 13.11
CA LEU A 154 -3.93 -9.30 13.67
C LEU A 154 -4.04 -7.77 13.77
N SER A 155 -3.04 -7.11 14.39
CA SER A 155 -3.03 -5.66 14.54
C SER A 155 -3.05 -4.96 13.18
N ALA A 156 -2.20 -5.41 12.23
CA ALA A 156 -2.16 -4.84 10.89
C ALA A 156 -3.51 -4.94 10.17
N MET A 157 -4.17 -6.10 10.24
CA MET A 157 -5.48 -6.31 9.60
C MET A 157 -6.58 -5.42 10.19
N VAL A 158 -6.65 -5.33 11.52
CA VAL A 158 -7.64 -4.50 12.22
C VAL A 158 -7.39 -3.01 11.96
N GLU A 159 -6.14 -2.56 12.09
CA GLU A 159 -5.74 -1.16 11.82
C GLU A 159 -6.08 -0.76 10.38
N PHE A 160 -5.75 -1.62 9.41
CA PHE A 160 -6.00 -1.34 8.00
C PHE A 160 -7.49 -1.25 7.70
N ALA A 161 -8.27 -2.24 8.17
CA ALA A 161 -9.71 -2.26 7.98
C ALA A 161 -10.39 -1.05 8.62
N ALA A 162 -9.98 -0.66 9.84
CA ALA A 162 -10.48 0.53 10.50
C ALA A 162 -10.09 1.82 9.73
N ALA A 163 -8.88 1.86 9.15
CA ALA A 163 -8.43 3.00 8.35
C ALA A 163 -9.22 3.13 7.04
N LEU A 164 -9.53 2.03 6.36
CA LEU A 164 -10.41 2.03 5.18
C LEU A 164 -11.82 2.53 5.54
N TYR A 165 -12.39 2.05 6.64
CA TYR A 165 -13.73 2.45 7.09
C TYR A 165 -13.84 3.93 7.44
N ARG A 166 -12.89 4.47 8.22
CA ARG A 166 -12.84 5.90 8.58
C ARG A 166 -12.78 6.83 7.38
N ARG A 167 -12.47 6.30 6.19
CA ARG A 167 -12.20 7.04 4.97
C ARG A 167 -13.20 6.73 3.87
N GLY A 168 -14.30 6.06 4.23
CA GLY A 168 -15.43 5.78 3.34
C GLY A 168 -15.18 4.66 2.33
N LEU A 169 -14.04 3.96 2.39
CA LEU A 169 -13.74 2.87 1.44
C LEU A 169 -14.42 1.56 1.83
N LEU A 170 -14.97 1.48 3.04
CA LEU A 170 -15.84 0.40 3.50
C LEU A 170 -17.20 0.99 3.89
N ALA A 171 -18.28 0.32 3.47
CA ALA A 171 -19.64 0.58 3.92
C ALA A 171 -19.92 0.01 5.33
N HIS A 172 -19.20 -1.04 5.72
CA HIS A 172 -19.33 -1.65 7.05
C HIS A 172 -17.98 -2.11 7.59
N TYR A 173 -17.79 -1.94 8.90
CA TYR A 173 -16.68 -2.45 9.68
C TYR A 173 -17.16 -2.83 11.08
N SER A 174 -16.83 -4.04 11.53
CA SER A 174 -17.01 -4.46 12.91
C SER A 174 -15.89 -5.43 13.29
N TYR A 175 -15.30 -5.25 14.47
CA TYR A 175 -14.30 -6.14 15.02
C TYR A 175 -14.71 -6.63 16.41
N LYS A 176 -15.01 -7.92 16.53
CA LYS A 176 -15.24 -8.57 17.83
C LYS A 176 -13.91 -9.06 18.38
N ARG A 177 -13.50 -8.53 19.53
CA ARG A 177 -12.29 -8.91 20.27
C ARG A 177 -12.42 -10.32 20.89
N SER A 178 -11.52 -10.64 21.82
CA SER A 178 -11.56 -11.86 22.62
C SER A 178 -12.96 -12.13 23.18
N PRO A 179 -13.42 -13.40 23.18
CA PRO A 179 -12.73 -14.61 22.71
C PRO A 179 -12.89 -14.90 21.20
N PHE A 180 -13.59 -14.03 20.45
CA PHE A 180 -14.06 -14.36 19.10
C PHE A 180 -13.08 -14.01 17.98
N PHE A 181 -12.40 -12.86 18.08
CA PHE A 181 -11.46 -12.36 17.07
C PHE A 181 -12.05 -12.35 15.65
N LEU A 182 -13.26 -11.79 15.48
CA LEU A 182 -13.98 -11.77 14.21
C LEU A 182 -13.97 -10.36 13.59
N LEU A 183 -13.47 -10.25 12.36
CA LEU A 183 -13.47 -9.03 11.57
C LEU A 183 -14.53 -9.13 10.46
N SER A 184 -15.57 -8.31 10.53
CA SER A 184 -16.67 -8.24 9.56
C SER A 184 -16.58 -6.95 8.76
N LEU A 185 -16.53 -7.05 7.42
CA LEU A 185 -16.31 -5.92 6.52
C LEU A 185 -17.28 -5.95 5.34
N GLN A 186 -17.63 -4.78 4.82
CA GLN A 186 -18.27 -4.61 3.52
C GLN A 186 -17.60 -3.46 2.78
N PRO A 187 -17.00 -3.68 1.60
CA PRO A 187 -16.47 -2.61 0.76
C PRO A 187 -17.57 -1.62 0.35
N ALA A 188 -17.19 -0.36 0.22
CA ALA A 188 -18.09 0.62 -0.38
C ALA A 188 -18.21 0.37 -1.89
N SER A 189 -19.39 0.70 -2.45
CA SER A 189 -19.70 0.51 -3.87
C SER A 189 -19.41 1.76 -4.72
N ASP A 190 -18.87 2.83 -4.12
CA ASP A 190 -18.54 4.03 -4.87
C ASP A 190 -17.30 3.80 -5.77
N PRO A 191 -17.21 4.48 -6.93
CA PRO A 191 -16.12 4.26 -7.88
C PRO A 191 -14.72 4.53 -7.30
N ARG A 192 -14.57 5.44 -6.33
CA ARG A 192 -13.26 5.73 -5.72
C ARG A 192 -12.79 4.55 -4.89
N ALA A 193 -13.67 3.93 -4.10
CA ALA A 193 -13.36 2.71 -3.35
C ALA A 193 -13.02 1.54 -4.27
N ILE A 194 -13.82 1.34 -5.32
CA ILE A 194 -13.59 0.28 -6.30
C ILE A 194 -12.21 0.47 -6.95
N ASN A 195 -11.96 1.61 -7.58
CA ASN A 195 -10.72 1.88 -8.31
C ASN A 195 -9.48 1.74 -7.42
N PHE A 196 -9.54 2.26 -6.19
CA PHE A 196 -8.44 2.14 -5.24
C PHE A 196 -8.15 0.67 -4.88
N LEU A 197 -9.19 -0.10 -4.51
CA LEU A 197 -9.04 -1.47 -4.03
C LEU A 197 -8.78 -2.48 -5.15
N THR A 198 -9.15 -2.20 -6.40
CA THR A 198 -8.94 -3.11 -7.54
C THR A 198 -7.56 -2.97 -8.19
N GLY A 199 -6.84 -1.88 -7.97
CA GLY A 199 -5.51 -1.68 -8.56
C GLY A 199 -4.80 -0.40 -8.13
N GLY A 200 -5.55 0.70 -7.97
CA GLY A 200 -4.98 2.03 -7.78
C GLY A 200 -4.09 2.18 -6.54
N TRP A 201 -4.32 1.39 -5.47
CA TRP A 201 -3.42 1.38 -4.31
C TRP A 201 -1.99 0.97 -4.68
N LEU A 202 -1.82 0.03 -5.63
CA LEU A 202 -0.51 -0.49 -6.01
C LEU A 202 0.23 0.55 -6.87
N GLU A 203 -0.45 1.16 -7.83
CA GLU A 203 0.06 2.29 -8.61
C GLU A 203 0.57 3.40 -7.68
N LEU A 204 -0.25 3.82 -6.71
CA LEU A 204 0.13 4.85 -5.73
C LEU A 204 1.32 4.42 -4.87
N TYR A 205 1.37 3.16 -4.45
CA TYR A 205 2.47 2.65 -3.63
C TYR A 205 3.80 2.58 -4.41
N VAL A 206 3.76 2.09 -5.65
CA VAL A 206 4.91 2.01 -6.55
C VAL A 206 5.42 3.42 -6.88
N LYS A 207 4.52 4.36 -7.21
CA LYS A 207 4.84 5.79 -7.41
C LYS A 207 5.58 6.36 -6.20
N GLN A 208 5.04 6.18 -5.00
CA GLN A 208 5.64 6.68 -3.76
C GLN A 208 7.00 6.03 -3.48
N THR A 209 7.14 4.74 -3.76
CA THR A 209 8.39 4.01 -3.56
C THR A 209 9.48 4.51 -4.51
N MET A 210 9.14 4.75 -5.78
CA MET A 210 10.03 5.37 -6.76
C MET A 210 10.44 6.79 -6.36
N THR A 211 9.48 7.63 -6.00
CA THR A 211 9.72 9.02 -5.57
C THR A 211 10.63 9.07 -4.34
N ALA A 212 10.40 8.20 -3.36
CA ALA A 212 11.26 8.10 -2.17
C ALA A 212 12.68 7.67 -2.55
N LEU A 213 12.83 6.62 -3.35
CA LEU A 213 14.13 6.14 -3.83
C LEU A 213 14.90 7.23 -4.60
N LEU A 214 14.25 7.93 -5.53
CA LEU A 214 14.87 9.01 -6.30
C LEU A 214 15.28 10.19 -5.41
N THR A 215 14.49 10.48 -4.37
CA THR A 215 14.82 11.50 -3.37
C THR A 215 16.06 11.11 -2.57
N GLU A 216 16.18 9.85 -2.15
CA GLU A 216 17.37 9.32 -1.49
C GLU A 216 18.60 9.40 -2.41
N LEU A 217 18.49 8.96 -3.67
CA LEU A 217 19.59 8.99 -4.63
C LEU A 217 20.06 10.41 -4.96
N LYS A 218 19.15 11.38 -4.97
CA LYS A 218 19.46 12.80 -5.19
C LYS A 218 20.37 13.39 -4.10
N ALA A 219 20.40 12.82 -2.90
CA ALA A 219 21.27 13.31 -1.83
C ALA A 219 22.77 13.14 -2.14
N SER A 220 23.12 12.16 -2.98
CA SER A 220 24.51 11.86 -3.35
C SER A 220 24.81 12.00 -4.83
N ASN A 221 23.80 12.35 -5.64
CA ASN A 221 23.88 12.35 -7.10
C ASN A 221 23.06 13.48 -7.73
N SER A 222 23.41 13.89 -8.94
CA SER A 222 22.62 14.86 -9.73
C SER A 222 21.44 14.18 -10.41
N VAL A 223 20.44 13.79 -9.62
CA VAL A 223 19.20 13.17 -10.12
C VAL A 223 18.12 14.23 -10.31
N THR A 224 17.57 14.28 -11.52
CA THR A 224 16.35 15.03 -11.85
C THR A 224 15.30 14.05 -12.36
N TYR A 225 14.04 14.25 -12.00
CA TYR A 225 12.97 13.40 -12.50
C TYR A 225 11.64 14.13 -12.61
N SER A 226 10.81 13.61 -13.50
CA SER A 226 9.37 13.90 -13.61
C SER A 226 8.66 12.59 -13.95
N TYR A 227 7.34 12.53 -13.81
CA TYR A 227 6.57 11.34 -14.17
C TYR A 227 5.18 11.70 -14.68
N LEU A 228 4.58 10.77 -15.41
CA LEU A 228 3.17 10.73 -15.73
C LEU A 228 2.53 9.52 -15.03
N HIS A 229 1.26 9.65 -14.66
CA HIS A 229 0.43 8.58 -14.10
C HIS A 229 -0.79 8.41 -15.00
N ASN A 230 -1.15 7.15 -15.31
CA ASN A 230 -2.33 6.74 -16.07
C ASN A 230 -2.40 7.48 -17.42
N VAL A 231 -1.39 7.23 -18.26
CA VAL A 231 -1.28 7.78 -19.60
C VAL A 231 -2.16 7.00 -20.56
N GLU A 232 -3.14 7.66 -21.17
CA GLU A 232 -3.99 7.03 -22.19
C GLU A 232 -3.39 7.24 -23.58
N ILE A 233 -3.04 6.11 -24.22
CA ILE A 233 -2.51 6.06 -25.58
C ILE A 233 -3.61 5.56 -26.50
N GLY A 234 -3.85 6.27 -27.59
CA GLY A 234 -4.83 5.90 -28.60
C GLY A 234 -5.24 7.07 -29.49
N GLU A 235 -6.09 6.76 -30.48
CA GLU A 235 -6.60 7.74 -31.44
C GLU A 235 -8.06 8.09 -31.15
N ARG A 236 -8.38 9.39 -31.18
CA ARG A 236 -9.74 9.92 -31.01
C ARG A 236 -10.39 9.35 -29.73
N ASP A 237 -11.50 8.63 -29.87
CA ASP A 237 -12.28 8.06 -28.77
C ASP A 237 -11.85 6.63 -28.38
N ARG A 238 -10.86 6.03 -29.06
CA ARG A 238 -10.36 4.69 -28.77
C ARG A 238 -9.14 4.76 -27.85
N VAL A 239 -9.19 4.06 -26.72
CA VAL A 239 -8.00 3.80 -25.88
C VAL A 239 -7.40 2.46 -26.30
N ASP A 240 -6.13 2.49 -26.71
CA ASP A 240 -5.41 1.29 -27.14
C ASP A 240 -4.63 0.70 -25.96
N PHE A 241 -4.00 1.58 -25.18
CA PHE A 241 -3.21 1.23 -24.01
C PHE A 241 -3.34 2.31 -22.95
N GLU A 242 -3.28 1.87 -21.69
CA GLU A 242 -3.08 2.73 -20.53
C GLU A 242 -1.71 2.37 -19.95
N LEU A 243 -0.88 3.37 -19.65
CA LEU A 243 0.37 3.17 -18.92
C LEU A 243 0.17 3.64 -17.49
N ASP A 244 0.36 2.73 -16.53
CA ASP A 244 0.25 3.08 -15.11
C ASP A 244 1.24 4.19 -14.74
N LEU A 245 2.55 3.98 -14.87
CA LEU A 245 3.55 4.98 -14.50
C LEU A 245 4.65 5.12 -15.56
N LEU A 246 4.93 6.35 -16.00
CA LEU A 246 6.05 6.65 -16.88
C LEU A 246 6.94 7.72 -16.25
N PHE A 247 8.10 7.32 -15.76
CA PHE A 247 9.10 8.22 -15.22
C PHE A 247 10.06 8.67 -16.31
N LYS A 248 10.45 9.94 -16.27
CA LYS A 248 11.66 10.43 -16.93
C LYS A 248 12.68 10.74 -15.84
N ILE A 249 13.79 10.02 -15.83
CA ILE A 249 14.87 10.21 -14.86
C ILE A 249 16.12 10.60 -15.64
N ASN A 250 16.63 11.79 -15.38
CA ASN A 250 17.65 12.44 -16.20
C ASN A 250 17.24 12.47 -17.68
N HIS A 251 17.83 11.64 -18.54
CA HIS A 251 17.54 11.57 -19.97
C HIS A 251 16.83 10.26 -20.38
N GLU A 252 16.62 9.33 -19.44
CA GLU A 252 16.03 8.03 -19.70
C GLU A 252 14.57 7.96 -19.24
N TYR A 253 13.80 7.05 -19.85
CA TYR A 253 12.39 6.83 -19.56
C TYR A 253 12.20 5.44 -18.98
N PHE A 254 11.43 5.33 -17.91
CA PHE A 254 11.15 4.08 -17.21
C PHE A 254 9.64 3.91 -17.11
N TRP A 255 9.10 2.90 -17.77
CA TRP A 255 7.70 2.51 -17.67
C TRP A 255 7.55 1.42 -16.61
N ILE A 256 6.59 1.61 -15.71
CA ILE A 256 6.25 0.64 -14.68
C ILE A 256 4.74 0.39 -14.76
N GLU A 257 4.39 -0.86 -15.06
CA GLU A 257 3.04 -1.40 -15.03
C GLU A 257 2.81 -2.13 -13.71
N THR A 258 1.60 -2.06 -13.15
CA THR A 258 1.26 -2.69 -11.87
C THR A 258 0.15 -3.72 -12.00
N LYS A 259 0.26 -4.82 -11.23
CA LYS A 259 -0.74 -5.91 -11.22
C LYS A 259 -1.01 -6.43 -9.81
N THR A 260 -2.28 -6.39 -9.44
CA THR A 260 -2.80 -6.95 -8.18
C THR A 260 -3.53 -8.29 -8.38
N ALA A 261 -3.45 -8.88 -9.56
CA ALA A 261 -4.11 -10.12 -9.98
C ALA A 261 -3.27 -10.83 -11.07
N GLU A 262 -3.87 -11.79 -11.77
CA GLU A 262 -3.26 -12.52 -12.89
C GLU A 262 -2.59 -11.58 -13.88
N TYR A 263 -1.28 -11.76 -14.06
CA TYR A 263 -0.43 -10.95 -14.92
C TYR A 263 0.01 -11.73 -16.17
N GLU A 264 0.14 -13.06 -16.08
CA GLU A 264 0.70 -13.91 -17.15
C GLU A 264 0.03 -13.73 -18.52
N PRO A 265 -1.31 -13.69 -18.64
CA PRO A 265 -1.96 -13.55 -19.96
C PRO A 265 -1.64 -12.23 -20.67
N TYR A 266 -1.23 -11.20 -19.92
CA TYR A 266 -0.99 -9.87 -20.43
C TYR A 266 0.49 -9.61 -20.79
N ILE A 267 1.43 -10.46 -20.35
CA ILE A 267 2.87 -10.26 -20.57
C ILE A 267 3.22 -10.08 -22.05
N PRO A 268 2.74 -10.91 -23.00
CA PRO A 268 3.08 -10.73 -24.41
C PRO A 268 2.63 -9.37 -24.94
N ARG A 269 1.45 -8.88 -24.53
CA ARG A 269 0.93 -7.57 -24.93
C ARG A 269 1.81 -6.44 -24.37
N TYR A 270 2.28 -6.57 -23.14
CA TYR A 270 3.18 -5.59 -22.53
C TYR A 270 4.58 -5.61 -23.14
N ALA A 271 5.11 -6.78 -23.50
CA ALA A 271 6.37 -6.91 -24.22
C ALA A 271 6.33 -6.18 -25.57
N GLU A 272 5.24 -6.36 -26.32
CA GLU A 272 5.04 -5.65 -27.59
C GLU A 272 4.87 -4.14 -27.40
N LEU A 273 4.25 -3.70 -26.30
CA LEU A 273 4.16 -2.29 -25.96
C LEU A 273 5.53 -1.70 -25.60
N ALA A 274 6.35 -2.40 -24.81
CA ALA A 274 7.71 -1.99 -24.49
C ALA A 274 8.56 -1.79 -25.76
N LYS A 275 8.47 -2.72 -26.72
CA LYS A 275 9.12 -2.61 -28.03
C LYS A 275 8.66 -1.38 -28.81
N LYS A 276 7.35 -1.11 -28.87
CA LYS A 276 6.80 0.11 -29.50
C LYS A 276 7.29 1.39 -28.81
N LEU A 277 7.44 1.33 -27.49
CA LEU A 277 8.03 2.39 -26.68
C LEU A 277 9.57 2.42 -26.74
N SER A 278 10.20 1.52 -27.49
CA SER A 278 11.66 1.38 -27.54
C SER A 278 12.29 1.37 -26.15
N LEU A 279 11.67 0.62 -25.22
CA LEU A 279 12.14 0.39 -23.86
C LEU A 279 12.56 -1.08 -23.76
N ASP A 280 13.80 -1.31 -23.33
CA ASP A 280 14.30 -2.65 -23.05
C ASP A 280 13.94 -3.08 -21.61
N LYS A 281 14.40 -4.27 -21.20
CA LYS A 281 14.17 -4.80 -19.85
C LYS A 281 14.66 -3.92 -18.70
N ASP A 282 15.63 -3.02 -18.89
CA ASP A 282 16.09 -2.09 -17.85
C ASP A 282 15.21 -0.83 -17.75
N HIS A 283 14.23 -0.69 -18.65
CA HIS A 283 13.36 0.48 -18.74
C HIS A 283 11.86 0.14 -18.71
N ALA A 284 11.46 -1.12 -18.83
CA ALA A 284 10.07 -1.56 -18.78
C ALA A 284 9.85 -2.62 -17.70
N PHE A 285 8.99 -2.32 -16.73
CA PHE A 285 8.78 -3.14 -15.53
C PHE A 285 7.32 -3.53 -15.36
N ILE A 286 7.07 -4.77 -14.89
CA ILE A 286 5.77 -5.20 -14.36
C ILE A 286 5.93 -5.54 -12.88
N VAL A 287 5.31 -4.75 -12.01
CA VAL A 287 5.28 -4.99 -10.56
C VAL A 287 4.02 -5.75 -10.20
N ALA A 288 4.17 -6.96 -9.66
CA ALA A 288 3.05 -7.83 -9.36
C ALA A 288 3.02 -8.28 -7.90
N THR A 289 1.83 -8.30 -7.30
CA THR A 289 1.66 -8.73 -5.89
C THR A 289 1.68 -10.24 -5.70
N GLU A 290 1.39 -11.00 -6.76
CA GLU A 290 1.28 -12.47 -6.75
C GLU A 290 2.36 -13.15 -7.59
N LEU A 291 3.44 -12.44 -7.89
CA LEU A 291 4.60 -12.95 -8.62
C LEU A 291 5.64 -13.46 -7.63
N THR A 292 6.14 -14.67 -7.85
CA THR A 292 7.26 -15.25 -7.10
C THR A 292 8.59 -14.89 -7.76
N SER A 293 9.68 -14.92 -7.00
CA SER A 293 11.03 -14.66 -7.53
C SER A 293 11.44 -15.72 -8.58
N GLU A 294 10.99 -16.97 -8.41
CA GLU A 294 11.23 -18.05 -9.38
C GLU A 294 10.51 -17.80 -10.70
N ASP A 295 9.22 -17.43 -10.65
CA ASP A 295 8.47 -17.06 -11.85
C ASP A 295 9.04 -15.82 -12.52
N ALA A 296 9.47 -14.83 -11.74
CA ALA A 296 10.11 -13.63 -12.25
C ALA A 296 11.38 -13.98 -13.04
N LEU A 297 12.26 -14.80 -12.48
CA LEU A 297 13.48 -15.25 -13.16
C LEU A 297 13.18 -15.96 -14.47
N ARG A 298 12.21 -16.89 -14.46
CA ARG A 298 11.76 -17.62 -15.65
C ARG A 298 11.24 -16.67 -16.73
N LEU A 299 10.32 -15.77 -16.38
CA LEU A 299 9.66 -14.89 -17.34
C LEU A 299 10.61 -13.81 -17.90
N ASN A 300 11.52 -13.30 -17.06
CA ASN A 300 12.56 -12.34 -17.47
C ASN A 300 13.58 -12.92 -18.46
N SER A 301 13.68 -14.25 -18.56
CA SER A 301 14.51 -14.92 -19.57
C SER A 301 13.83 -15.03 -20.95
N ILE A 302 12.50 -14.88 -20.99
CA ILE A 302 11.68 -15.08 -22.18
C ILE A 302 11.32 -13.75 -22.84
N PHE A 303 11.01 -12.75 -22.01
CA PHE A 303 10.51 -11.46 -22.48
C PHE A 303 11.55 -10.34 -22.27
N ASP A 304 11.57 -9.39 -23.19
CA ASP A 304 12.39 -8.16 -23.06
C ASP A 304 11.67 -7.11 -22.21
N LEU A 305 11.31 -7.52 -20.99
CA LEU A 305 10.74 -6.69 -19.93
C LEU A 305 11.05 -7.32 -18.58
N THR A 306 11.11 -6.51 -17.53
CA THR A 306 11.45 -7.01 -16.18
C THR A 306 10.20 -7.14 -15.32
N LEU A 307 9.83 -8.37 -14.99
CA LEU A 307 8.84 -8.67 -13.97
C LEU A 307 9.48 -8.67 -12.58
N VAL A 308 8.82 -8.01 -11.63
CA VAL A 308 9.36 -7.80 -10.28
C VAL A 308 8.28 -8.09 -9.22
N PRO A 309 8.52 -9.02 -8.28
CA PRO A 309 7.68 -9.18 -7.11
C PRO A 309 7.59 -7.88 -6.32
N LEU A 310 6.42 -7.56 -5.77
CA LEU A 310 6.22 -6.33 -4.98
C LEU A 310 7.28 -6.14 -3.88
N GLY A 311 7.67 -7.22 -3.19
CA GLY A 311 8.66 -7.18 -2.12
C GLY A 311 10.09 -6.83 -2.58
N GLU A 312 10.40 -7.05 -3.86
CA GLU A 312 11.74 -6.86 -4.45
C GLU A 312 11.82 -5.58 -5.29
N PHE A 313 10.69 -4.90 -5.50
CA PHE A 313 10.58 -3.76 -6.40
C PHE A 313 11.60 -2.66 -6.11
N ARG A 314 11.69 -2.22 -4.86
CA ARG A 314 12.55 -1.09 -4.47
C ARG A 314 14.03 -1.39 -4.76
N ASP A 315 14.49 -2.58 -4.40
CA ASP A 315 15.90 -2.94 -4.50
C ASP A 315 16.29 -3.21 -5.95
N THR A 316 15.40 -3.84 -6.73
CA THR A 316 15.55 -4.00 -8.17
C THR A 316 15.69 -2.65 -8.87
N MET A 317 14.80 -1.70 -8.57
CA MET A 317 14.88 -0.36 -9.16
C MET A 317 16.14 0.38 -8.72
N LYS A 318 16.56 0.24 -7.47
CA LYS A 318 17.81 0.86 -6.99
C LYS A 318 19.01 0.33 -7.77
N GLU A 319 19.12 -0.98 -7.96
CA GLU A 319 20.20 -1.60 -8.72
C GLU A 319 20.22 -1.12 -10.16
N VAL A 320 19.07 -1.16 -10.85
CA VAL A 320 18.94 -0.72 -12.24
C VAL A 320 19.33 0.75 -12.37
N LEU A 321 18.80 1.63 -11.53
CA LEU A 321 19.08 3.06 -11.60
C LEU A 321 20.55 3.37 -11.34
N CYS A 322 21.17 2.74 -10.32
CA CYS A 322 22.60 2.90 -10.05
C CYS A 322 23.45 2.44 -11.23
N ARG A 323 23.13 1.30 -11.84
CA ARG A 323 23.87 0.76 -12.98
C ARG A 323 23.69 1.57 -14.26
N ARG A 324 22.46 1.96 -14.59
CA ARG A 324 22.13 2.64 -15.86
C ARG A 324 22.55 4.10 -15.87
N LEU A 325 22.40 4.77 -14.72
CA LEU A 325 22.62 6.21 -14.61
C LEU A 325 23.95 6.55 -13.90
N ASP A 326 24.81 5.55 -13.67
CA ASP A 326 26.12 5.68 -12.99
C ASP A 326 26.01 6.42 -11.65
N LEU A 327 25.01 6.04 -10.83
CA LEU A 327 24.72 6.71 -9.57
C LEU A 327 25.43 6.01 -8.41
N LYS A 328 26.03 6.81 -7.54
CA LYS A 328 26.60 6.35 -6.27
C LYS A 328 25.50 5.86 -5.34
N VAL A 329 25.76 4.73 -4.69
CA VAL A 329 24.93 4.22 -3.61
C VAL A 329 25.13 5.11 -2.37
N PRO A 330 24.07 5.68 -1.77
CA PRO A 330 24.20 6.45 -0.55
C PRO A 330 24.79 5.58 0.58
N GLY A 331 25.89 6.03 1.19
CA GLY A 331 26.53 5.37 2.34
C GLY A 331 27.63 4.34 2.03
N GLY A 332 28.17 4.34 0.81
CA GLY A 332 29.38 3.59 0.43
C GLY A 332 30.68 4.38 0.61
#